data_AF-A0A251WX52-F1
#
_entry.id   AF-A0A251WX52-F1
#
_cell.length_a   1.000
_cell.length_b   1.000
_cell.length_c   1.000
_cell.angle_alpha   90.00
_cell.angle_beta   90.00
_cell.angle_gamma   90.00
#
_symmetry.space_group_name_H-M   'P 1'
#
loop_
_entity.id
_entity.type
_entity.pdbx_description
1 polymer ?
#
loop_
_entity_poly.entity_id
_entity_poly.type
_entity_poly.pdbx_seq_one_letter_code
_entity_poly.pdbx_strand_id
1 'polypeptide(L)'
;MFDFAQPRPRRKISLTPMIDVVFLLLIFFMLVSRFGLDMAVPLGLSSGGASSYSGPPRLISVTSNSIKLNGIETPLSSLNNQITDLVSAPDDVIVLRPVDGANLERIIQIIDTLGTANFTNVVLVE
;
A
#
# COMPACT_ATOMS: atom_id res chain seq x y z
N MET A 1 -35.50 -67.92 28.44
CA MET A 1 -34.74 -67.02 29.35
C MET A 1 -34.30 -65.85 28.49
N PHE A 2 -35.04 -64.74 28.54
CA PHE A 2 -34.87 -63.65 27.58
C PHE A 2 -34.20 -62.44 28.24
N ASP A 3 -33.20 -61.95 27.53
CA ASP A 3 -32.29 -60.86 27.86
C ASP A 3 -32.98 -59.50 27.71
N PHE A 4 -32.69 -58.59 28.64
CA PHE A 4 -33.08 -57.18 28.55
C PHE A 4 -31.82 -56.32 28.65
N ALA A 5 -31.12 -56.19 27.53
CA ALA A 5 -30.06 -55.22 27.38
C ALA A 5 -30.59 -53.82 27.71
N GLN A 6 -30.00 -53.17 28.73
CA GLN A 6 -30.36 -51.83 29.18
C GLN A 6 -30.16 -50.82 28.03
N PRO A 7 -31.15 -49.96 27.71
CA PRO A 7 -31.03 -49.00 26.63
C PRO A 7 -29.93 -47.96 26.95
N ARG A 8 -28.94 -47.85 26.05
CA ARG A 8 -27.82 -46.92 26.22
C ARG A 8 -28.31 -45.48 25.99
N PRO A 9 -28.10 -44.54 26.93
CA PRO A 9 -28.57 -43.16 26.76
C PRO A 9 -27.86 -42.49 25.57
N ARG A 10 -28.63 -41.83 24.70
CA ARG A 10 -28.11 -41.10 23.54
C ARG A 10 -27.30 -39.90 24.04
N ARG A 11 -26.02 -39.86 23.67
CA ARG A 11 -25.12 -38.75 24.02
C ARG A 11 -25.57 -37.50 23.27
N LYS A 12 -26.02 -36.48 24.00
CA LYS A 12 -26.39 -35.17 23.41
C LYS A 12 -25.11 -34.41 23.05
N ILE A 13 -25.10 -33.75 21.89
CA ILE A 13 -24.01 -32.87 21.48
C ILE A 13 -24.01 -31.66 22.43
N SER A 14 -22.87 -31.38 23.05
CA SER A 14 -22.69 -30.17 23.85
C SER A 14 -22.45 -28.97 22.92
N LEU A 15 -23.30 -27.95 23.01
CA LEU A 15 -23.16 -26.69 22.24
C LEU A 15 -22.08 -25.76 22.79
N THR A 16 -21.73 -25.87 24.08
CA THR A 16 -20.76 -25.00 24.75
C THR A 16 -19.39 -24.95 24.05
N PRO A 17 -18.79 -26.10 23.65
CA PRO A 17 -17.55 -26.09 22.88
C PRO A 17 -17.68 -25.51 21.47
N MET A 18 -18.86 -25.60 20.84
CA MET A 18 -19.07 -25.04 19.49
C MET A 18 -19.16 -23.51 19.53
N ILE A 19 -19.83 -22.96 20.56
CA ILE A 19 -19.93 -21.51 20.74
C ILE A 19 -18.54 -20.91 20.95
N ASP A 20 -17.68 -21.57 21.74
CA ASP A 20 -16.33 -21.09 22.03
C ASP A 20 -15.46 -21.02 20.76
N VAL A 21 -15.49 -22.05 19.90
CA VAL A 21 -14.76 -22.05 18.63
C VAL A 21 -15.23 -20.92 17.71
N VAL A 22 -16.54 -20.69 17.59
CA VAL A 22 -17.07 -19.60 16.77
C VAL A 22 -16.66 -18.24 17.33
N PHE A 23 -16.71 -18.07 18.66
CA PHE A 23 -16.33 -16.81 19.31
C PHE A 23 -14.84 -16.52 19.16
N LEU A 24 -13.99 -17.53 19.33
CA LEU A 24 -12.56 -17.44 19.11
C LEU A 24 -12.24 -17.06 17.65
N LEU A 25 -12.93 -17.65 16.68
CA LEU A 25 -12.79 -17.31 15.26
C LEU A 25 -13.17 -15.85 14.99
N LEU A 26 -14.27 -15.36 15.58
CA LEU A 26 -14.70 -13.96 15.41
C LEU A 26 -13.69 -12.97 16.01
N ILE A 27 -13.13 -13.26 17.20
CA ILE A 27 -12.09 -12.41 17.81
C ILE A 27 -10.83 -12.41 16.95
N PHE A 28 -10.37 -13.58 16.53
CA PHE A 28 -9.20 -13.71 15.67
C PHE A 28 -9.37 -12.93 14.37
N PHE A 29 -10.52 -13.10 13.70
CA PHE A 29 -10.85 -12.37 12.49
C PHE A 29 -10.89 -10.86 12.71
N MET A 30 -11.52 -10.42 13.81
CA MET A 30 -11.62 -9.01 14.18
C MET A 30 -10.25 -8.39 14.51
N LEU A 31 -9.29 -9.13 15.04
CA LEU A 31 -7.92 -8.66 15.29
C LEU A 31 -7.10 -8.60 14.01
N VAL A 32 -7.18 -9.63 13.17
CA VAL A 32 -6.45 -9.69 11.90
C VAL A 32 -6.93 -8.63 10.92
N SER A 33 -8.25 -8.37 10.85
CA SER A 33 -8.83 -7.36 9.96
C SER A 33 -8.38 -5.92 10.24
N ARG A 34 -7.71 -5.64 11.37
CA ARG A 34 -7.17 -4.31 11.69
C ARG A 34 -5.78 -4.09 11.08
N PHE A 35 -5.08 -5.18 10.75
CA PHE A 35 -3.79 -5.14 10.05
C PHE A 35 -4.05 -5.05 8.55
N GLY A 36 -4.24 -3.83 8.06
CA GLY A 36 -4.60 -3.57 6.66
C GLY A 36 -5.47 -2.34 6.44
N LEU A 37 -5.72 -1.53 7.48
CA LEU A 37 -6.20 -0.17 7.28
C LEU A 37 -5.02 0.66 6.76
N ASP A 38 -4.90 0.62 5.44
CA ASP A 38 -3.83 1.11 4.62
C ASP A 38 -3.36 2.53 4.99
N MET A 39 -2.05 2.74 4.93
CA MET A 39 -1.49 4.05 4.65
C MET A 39 -1.98 4.46 3.25
N ALA A 40 -3.15 5.09 3.20
CA ALA A 40 -3.66 5.67 1.98
C ALA A 40 -2.74 6.85 1.60
N VAL A 41 -1.85 6.63 0.62
CA VAL A 41 -1.16 7.72 -0.04
C VAL A 41 -2.16 8.35 -1.00
N PRO A 42 -2.54 9.63 -0.83
CA PRO A 42 -3.37 10.32 -1.80
C PRO A 42 -2.54 10.55 -3.07
N LEU A 43 -2.58 9.59 -4.00
CA LEU A 43 -2.00 9.74 -5.32
C LEU A 43 -3.03 10.37 -6.25
N GLY A 44 -2.66 11.49 -6.87
CA GLY A 44 -3.44 12.05 -7.98
C GLY A 44 -3.25 11.15 -9.20
N LEU A 45 -4.24 10.33 -9.54
CA LEU A 45 -4.25 9.60 -10.81
C LEU A 45 -4.76 10.56 -11.90
N SER A 46 -3.90 11.04 -12.80
CA SER A 46 -4.34 11.84 -13.95
C SER A 46 -4.88 10.92 -15.04
N SER A 47 -6.21 10.79 -15.09
CA SER A 47 -6.88 10.12 -16.21
C SER A 47 -6.90 11.04 -17.43
N GLY A 48 -5.92 10.86 -18.33
CA GLY A 48 -6.09 11.18 -19.75
C GLY A 48 -6.24 12.65 -20.15
N GLY A 49 -5.80 13.61 -19.35
CA GLY A 49 -5.75 15.01 -19.75
C GLY A 49 -4.51 15.67 -19.19
N ALA A 50 -3.58 16.05 -20.06
CA ALA A 50 -2.48 16.94 -19.70
C ALA A 50 -3.09 18.30 -19.29
N SER A 51 -3.44 18.45 -18.01
CA SER A 51 -3.49 19.77 -17.41
C SER A 51 -2.09 20.35 -17.63
N SER A 52 -2.03 21.49 -18.32
CA SER A 52 -0.78 22.09 -18.78
C SER A 52 0.23 22.19 -17.64
N TYR A 53 1.17 21.24 -17.61
CA TYR A 53 2.27 21.23 -16.69
C TYR A 53 3.15 22.44 -17.01
N SER A 54 3.17 23.42 -16.11
CA SER A 54 3.93 24.65 -16.26
C SER A 54 5.04 24.67 -15.22
N GLY A 55 6.28 24.54 -15.67
CA GLY A 55 7.47 24.47 -14.82
C GLY A 55 8.55 23.57 -15.41
N PRO A 56 9.76 23.55 -14.82
CA PRO A 56 10.80 22.60 -15.22
C PRO A 56 10.28 21.16 -15.06
N PRO A 57 10.58 20.23 -15.97
CA PRO A 57 10.13 18.85 -15.86
C PRO A 57 10.61 18.24 -14.54
N ARG A 58 9.75 17.47 -13.88
CA ARG A 58 10.05 16.71 -12.64
C ARG A 58 9.55 15.30 -12.83
N LEU A 59 10.20 14.59 -13.74
CA LEU A 59 9.88 13.21 -14.06
C LEU A 59 10.82 12.29 -13.29
N ILE A 60 10.26 11.51 -12.39
CA ILE A 60 10.96 10.44 -11.67
C ILE A 60 10.65 9.14 -12.39
N SER A 61 11.61 8.62 -13.15
CA SER A 61 11.52 7.28 -13.72
C SER A 61 12.06 6.26 -12.72
N VAL A 62 11.24 5.28 -12.36
CA VAL A 62 11.60 4.23 -11.41
C VAL A 62 11.90 2.95 -12.19
N THR A 63 13.08 2.37 -11.98
CA THR A 63 13.45 1.05 -12.53
C THR A 63 13.63 0.05 -11.38
N SER A 64 13.98 -1.20 -11.69
CA SER A 64 14.22 -2.23 -10.66
C SER A 64 15.32 -1.83 -9.66
N ASN A 65 16.39 -1.18 -10.13
CA ASN A 65 17.58 -0.91 -9.32
C ASN A 65 17.87 0.59 -9.15
N SER A 66 17.51 1.43 -10.11
CA SER A 66 17.85 2.84 -10.08
C SER A 66 16.65 3.76 -10.29
N ILE A 67 16.85 5.03 -9.93
CA ILE A 67 15.89 6.10 -10.08
C ILE A 67 16.54 7.11 -11.01
N LYS A 68 15.76 7.65 -11.94
CA LYS A 68 16.21 8.73 -12.82
C LYS A 68 15.33 9.95 -12.64
N LEU A 69 15.93 11.07 -12.28
CA LEU A 69 15.28 12.38 -12.27
C LEU A 69 15.56 13.06 -13.61
N ASN A 70 14.50 13.32 -14.40
CA ASN A 70 14.60 13.91 -15.73
C ASN A 70 15.60 13.19 -16.66
N GLY A 71 15.73 11.88 -16.52
CA GLY A 71 16.65 11.04 -17.30
C GLY A 71 18.06 10.91 -16.72
N ILE A 72 18.42 11.67 -15.68
CA ILE A 72 19.71 11.58 -15.00
C ILE A 72 19.59 10.59 -13.84
N GLU A 73 20.51 9.65 -13.73
CA GLU A 73 20.53 8.68 -12.63
C GLU A 73 20.83 9.38 -11.30
N THR A 74 19.91 9.25 -10.36
CA THR A 74 19.92 9.96 -9.09
C THR A 74 19.74 8.97 -7.95
N PRO A 75 20.64 8.92 -6.95
CA PRO A 75 20.45 8.09 -5.78
C PRO A 75 19.31 8.63 -4.92
N LEU A 76 18.57 7.73 -4.25
CA LEU A 76 17.42 8.09 -3.41
C LEU A 76 17.78 9.12 -2.32
N SER A 77 19.00 9.03 -1.77
CA SER A 77 19.51 9.95 -0.75
C SER A 77 19.66 11.40 -1.21
N SER A 78 19.88 11.65 -2.51
CA SER A 78 20.01 13.01 -3.06
C SER A 78 18.76 13.50 -3.78
N LEU A 79 17.74 12.64 -3.92
CA LEU A 79 16.53 12.93 -4.69
C LEU A 79 15.80 14.17 -4.15
N ASN A 80 15.62 14.26 -2.84
CA ASN A 80 14.92 15.38 -2.20
C ASN A 80 15.63 16.71 -2.46
N ASN A 81 16.96 16.73 -2.37
CA ASN A 81 17.75 17.94 -2.62
C ASN A 81 17.63 18.39 -4.09
N GLN A 82 17.74 17.45 -5.04
CA GLN A 82 17.61 17.78 -6.46
C GLN A 82 16.19 18.24 -6.84
N ILE A 83 15.16 17.69 -6.20
CA ILE A 83 13.78 18.12 -6.43
C ILE A 83 13.53 19.50 -5.85
N THR A 84 14.12 19.82 -4.69
CA THR A 84 14.01 21.15 -4.07
C THR A 84 14.48 22.24 -5.02
N ASP A 85 15.56 22.00 -5.78
CA ASP A 85 16.08 22.94 -6.78
C ASP A 85 15.18 23.10 -8.02
N LEU A 86 14.28 22.12 -8.27
CA LEU A 86 13.38 22.09 -9.42
C LEU A 86 11.93 22.51 -9.07
N VAL A 87 11.67 22.73 -7.79
CA VAL A 87 10.33 23.06 -7.27
C VAL A 87 10.30 24.54 -6.89
N SER A 88 9.28 25.25 -7.37
CA SER A 88 9.03 26.65 -6.99
C SER A 88 8.09 26.75 -5.78
N ALA A 89 7.18 25.78 -5.64
CA ALA A 89 6.24 25.70 -4.51
C ALA A 89 6.05 24.24 -4.07
N PRO A 90 5.85 23.93 -2.78
CA PRO A 90 5.71 22.54 -2.29
C PRO A 90 4.58 21.72 -2.94
N ASP A 91 3.59 22.39 -3.52
CA ASP A 91 2.43 21.78 -4.20
C ASP A 91 2.66 21.54 -5.71
N ASP A 92 3.87 21.81 -6.17
CA ASP A 92 4.28 21.57 -7.55
C ASP A 92 4.18 20.09 -7.92
N VAL A 93 3.60 19.81 -9.09
CA VAL A 93 3.38 18.42 -9.55
C VAL A 93 4.73 17.72 -9.78
N ILE A 94 4.87 16.53 -9.19
CA ILE A 94 5.97 15.59 -9.44
C ILE A 94 5.38 14.37 -10.15
N VAL A 95 5.91 14.04 -11.32
CA VAL A 95 5.43 12.90 -12.11
C VAL A 95 6.29 11.69 -11.79
N LEU A 96 5.68 10.66 -11.23
CA LEU A 96 6.32 9.37 -11.01
C LEU A 96 5.89 8.42 -12.12
N ARG A 97 6.87 7.86 -12.85
CA ARG A 97 6.63 6.89 -13.90
C ARG A 97 7.39 5.60 -13.60
N PRO A 98 6.70 4.48 -13.34
CA PRO A 98 7.34 3.19 -13.33
C PRO A 98 7.79 2.81 -14.74
N VAL A 99 8.98 2.26 -14.87
CA VAL A 99 9.50 1.65 -16.10
C VAL A 99 9.49 0.13 -15.91
N ASP A 100 9.48 -0.64 -16.99
CA ASP A 100 9.47 -2.11 -16.97
C ASP A 100 10.41 -2.69 -15.89
N GLY A 101 9.82 -3.47 -14.97
CA GLY A 101 10.53 -4.09 -13.85
C GLY A 101 10.60 -3.26 -12.56
N ALA A 102 9.93 -2.10 -12.48
CA ALA A 102 9.81 -1.36 -11.22
C ALA A 102 9.04 -2.16 -10.15
N ASN A 103 9.62 -2.29 -8.96
CA ASN A 103 8.97 -2.93 -7.80
C ASN A 103 8.07 -1.92 -7.07
N LEU A 104 6.85 -2.33 -6.72
CA LEU A 104 5.90 -1.55 -5.92
C LEU A 104 6.51 -1.05 -4.60
N GLU A 105 7.27 -1.88 -3.91
CA GLU A 105 7.95 -1.50 -2.66
C GLU A 105 8.81 -0.24 -2.86
N ARG A 106 9.51 -0.17 -3.99
CA ARG A 106 10.40 0.94 -4.32
C ARG A 106 9.62 2.21 -4.67
N ILE A 107 8.47 2.07 -5.34
CA ILE A 107 7.56 3.19 -5.61
C ILE A 107 7.06 3.78 -4.29
N ILE A 108 6.62 2.93 -3.35
CA ILE A 108 6.18 3.36 -2.01
C ILE A 108 7.32 4.05 -1.25
N GLN A 109 8.53 3.49 -1.26
CA GLN A 109 9.70 4.13 -0.62
C GLN A 109 9.98 5.53 -1.18
N ILE A 110 9.84 5.73 -2.49
CA ILE A 110 10.04 7.05 -3.10
C ILE A 110 8.94 8.03 -2.67
N ILE A 111 7.69 7.59 -2.70
CA ILE A 111 6.55 8.39 -2.26
C ILE A 111 6.74 8.83 -0.80
N ASP A 112 7.14 7.92 0.09
CA ASP A 112 7.39 8.24 1.50
C ASP A 112 8.57 9.22 1.65
N THR A 113 9.65 8.99 0.90
CA THR A 113 10.81 9.90 0.88
C THR A 113 10.42 11.31 0.42
N LEU A 114 9.53 11.45 -0.57
CA LEU A 114 9.00 12.74 -1.01
C LEU A 114 8.05 13.36 0.01
N GLY A 115 7.22 12.55 0.66
CA GLY A 115 6.30 12.97 1.72
C GLY A 115 7.03 13.54 2.94
N THR A 116 8.16 12.94 3.36
CA THR A 116 8.99 13.48 4.45
C THR A 116 9.63 14.83 4.12
N ALA A 117 9.82 15.14 2.83
CA ALA A 117 10.28 16.43 2.33
C ALA A 117 9.12 17.41 2.04
N ASN A 118 7.89 17.06 2.44
CA ASN A 118 6.68 17.87 2.32
C ASN A 118 6.25 18.13 0.86
N PHE A 119 6.61 17.22 -0.07
CA PHE A 119 6.07 17.20 -1.42
C PHE A 119 4.79 16.38 -1.44
N THR A 120 3.65 17.03 -1.64
CA THR A 120 2.32 16.41 -1.51
C THR A 120 1.68 16.04 -2.85
N ASN A 121 2.12 16.66 -3.94
CA ASN A 121 1.48 16.54 -5.25
C ASN A 121 2.24 15.57 -6.17
N VAL A 122 2.14 14.28 -5.88
CA VAL A 122 2.75 13.21 -6.67
C VAL A 122 1.70 12.56 -7.56
N VAL A 123 1.94 12.56 -8.87
CA VAL A 123 1.09 11.95 -9.89
C VAL A 123 1.79 10.73 -10.45
N LEU A 124 1.13 9.57 -10.37
CA LEU A 124 1.60 8.32 -10.96
C LEU A 124 1.09 8.20 -12.41
N VAL A 125 1.98 8.00 -13.37
CA VAL A 125 1.66 7.82 -14.79
C VAL A 125 2.22 6.49 -15.29
N GLU A 126 1.43 5.73 -16.04
CA GLU A 126 1.82 4.47 -16.70
C GLU A 126 2.71 4.71 -17.93
#